data_AF-A0A3C0QBR1-F1
#
_entry.id   AF-A0A3C0QBR1-F1
#
_cell.length_a   1.000
_cell.length_b   1.000
_cell.length_c   1.000
_cell.angle_alpha   90.00
_cell.angle_beta   90.00
_cell.angle_gamma   90.00
#
_symmetry.space_group_name_H-M   'P 1'
#
loop_
_entity.id
_entity.type
_entity.pdbx_description
1 polymer ?
#
loop_
_entity_poly.entity_id
_entity_poly.type
_entity_poly.pdbx_seq_one_letter_code
_entity_poly.pdbx_strand_id
1 'polypeptide(L)'
;GLLKEVAETAAGDVEVPVGAVFTPETEDSNYVWVIDEQTGVVRQQEVITGELVRAGIQVLDGLKPGEWVAIAGVHTLREGQQVSIKAAAGE
;
A
#
# COMPACT_ATOMS: atom_id res chain seq x y z
N GLY A 1 -18.82 -21.27 -21.21
CA GLY A 1 -19.20 -19.98 -20.59
C GLY A 1 -18.10 -19.01 -20.87
N LEU A 2 -18.46 -17.81 -21.34
CA LEU A 2 -17.56 -16.76 -21.81
C LEU A 2 -16.45 -16.43 -20.80
N LEU A 3 -15.23 -16.35 -21.33
CA LEU A 3 -14.07 -15.74 -20.68
C LEU A 3 -14.41 -14.29 -20.35
N LYS A 4 -14.23 -13.86 -19.10
CA LYS A 4 -14.18 -12.45 -18.75
C LYS A 4 -12.71 -12.05 -18.72
N GLU A 5 -12.13 -11.84 -19.89
CA GLU A 5 -11.00 -10.92 -20.00
C GLU A 5 -11.55 -9.52 -19.73
N VAL A 6 -11.37 -9.05 -18.51
CA VAL A 6 -11.33 -7.61 -18.22
C VAL A 6 -9.89 -7.31 -17.85
N ALA A 7 -9.06 -7.18 -18.88
CA ALA A 7 -7.90 -6.32 -18.80
C ALA A 7 -8.43 -4.88 -18.82
N GLU A 8 -8.94 -4.41 -17.69
CA GLU A 8 -9.24 -3.00 -17.46
C GLU A 8 -7.91 -2.32 -17.08
N THR A 9 -7.12 -1.96 -18.08
CA THR A 9 -6.06 -0.94 -17.93
C THR A 9 -6.75 0.37 -17.59
N ALA A 10 -6.84 0.73 -16.31
CA ALA A 10 -7.10 2.10 -15.85
C ALA A 10 -6.94 2.27 -14.32
N ALA A 11 -5.70 2.26 -13.81
CA ALA A 11 -5.21 3.13 -12.73
C ALA A 11 -3.76 2.70 -12.41
N GLY A 12 -2.82 3.62 -12.50
CA GLY A 12 -1.38 3.32 -12.64
C GLY A 12 -0.83 2.34 -11.61
N ASP A 13 -0.15 1.31 -12.13
CA ASP A 13 0.63 0.36 -11.36
C ASP A 13 1.60 1.11 -10.44
N VAL A 14 1.34 1.08 -9.13
CA VAL A 14 2.24 1.67 -8.13
C VAL A 14 3.10 0.55 -7.57
N GLU A 15 4.41 0.78 -7.53
CA GLU A 15 5.35 -0.13 -6.86
C GLU A 15 5.59 0.36 -5.44
N VAL A 16 5.38 -0.52 -4.46
CA VAL A 16 5.65 -0.23 -3.05
C VAL A 16 6.70 -1.18 -2.49
N PRO A 17 7.51 -0.75 -1.49
CA PRO A 17 8.44 -1.66 -0.83
C PRO A 17 7.71 -2.86 -0.21
N VAL A 18 8.34 -4.03 -0.21
CA VAL A 18 7.78 -5.27 0.38
C VAL A 18 7.32 -5.07 1.82
N GLY A 19 8.03 -4.26 2.61
CA GLY A 19 7.70 -3.98 4.01
C GLY A 19 6.53 -3.02 4.23
N ALA A 20 5.96 -2.42 3.17
CA ALA A 20 4.80 -1.55 3.27
C ALA A 20 3.46 -2.32 3.27
N VAL A 21 3.46 -3.52 2.68
CA VAL A 21 2.27 -4.37 2.57
C VAL A 21 2.22 -5.32 3.75
N PHE A 22 1.05 -5.44 4.36
CA PHE A 22 0.80 -6.38 5.45
C PHE A 22 -0.58 -7.02 5.30
N THR A 23 -0.74 -8.19 5.92
CA THR A 23 -2.02 -8.89 6.02
C THR A 23 -2.40 -8.95 7.50
N PRO A 24 -3.51 -8.32 7.93
CA PRO A 24 -4.03 -8.46 9.29
C PRO A 24 -4.31 -9.92 9.61
N GLU A 25 -4.08 -10.36 10.85
CA GLU A 25 -4.34 -11.75 11.26
C GLU A 25 -5.82 -12.14 11.16
N THR A 26 -6.72 -11.15 11.09
CA THR A 26 -8.17 -11.31 11.02
C THR A 26 -8.72 -11.34 9.59
N GLU A 27 -7.89 -11.10 8.58
CA GLU A 27 -8.31 -10.85 7.20
C GLU A 27 -7.42 -11.58 6.20
N ASP A 28 -7.98 -11.94 5.05
CA ASP A 28 -7.24 -12.58 3.94
C ASP A 28 -6.79 -11.57 2.87
N SER A 29 -7.09 -10.28 3.07
CA SER A 29 -6.75 -9.19 2.15
C SER A 29 -5.41 -8.51 2.51
N ASN A 30 -4.75 -7.94 1.50
CA ASN A 30 -3.54 -7.16 1.68
C ASN A 30 -3.87 -5.69 1.96
N TYR A 31 -3.07 -5.09 2.82
CA TYR A 31 -3.27 -3.73 3.28
C TYR A 31 -1.97 -2.94 3.27
N VAL A 32 -2.11 -1.62 3.14
CA VAL A 32 -1.04 -0.65 3.38
C VAL A 32 -1.54 0.42 4.35
N TRP A 33 -0.59 1.11 4.98
CA TRP A 33 -0.88 2.32 5.74
C TRP A 33 -0.60 3.53 4.88
N VAL A 34 -1.65 4.24 4.44
CA VAL A 34 -1.51 5.51 3.71
C VAL A 34 -1.39 6.64 4.72
N ILE A 35 -0.40 7.50 4.52
CA ILE A 35 -0.11 8.63 5.39
C ILE A 35 -0.65 9.90 4.74
N ASP A 36 -1.51 10.60 5.45
CA ASP A 36 -1.90 11.96 5.09
C ASP A 36 -0.72 12.90 5.36
N GLU A 37 -0.09 13.42 4.30
CA GLU A 37 1.12 14.27 4.42
C GLU A 37 0.89 15.53 5.27
N GLN A 38 -0.33 16.08 5.23
CA GLN A 38 -0.65 17.33 5.92
C GLN A 38 -0.81 17.14 7.43
N THR A 39 -1.39 16.02 7.84
CA THR A 39 -1.73 15.75 9.25
C THR A 39 -0.81 14.72 9.91
N GLY A 40 -0.06 13.95 9.11
CA GLY A 40 0.70 12.79 9.58
C GLY A 40 -0.19 11.63 10.05
N VAL A 41 -1.49 11.65 9.77
CA VAL A 41 -2.42 10.61 10.20
C VAL A 41 -2.36 9.44 9.22
N VAL A 42 -2.23 8.22 9.76
CA VAL A 42 -2.27 7.00 8.95
C VAL A 42 -3.69 6.48 8.79
N ARG A 43 -3.96 5.92 7.61
CA ARG A 43 -5.21 5.25 7.27
C ARG A 43 -4.93 3.85 6.71
N GLN A 44 -5.69 2.87 7.17
CA GLN A 44 -5.63 1.52 6.62
C GLN A 44 -6.31 1.52 5.25
N GLN A 45 -5.62 1.03 4.23
CA GLN A 45 -6.17 0.94 2.88
C GLN A 45 -5.97 -0.48 2.33
N GLU A 46 -7.07 -1.13 1.98
CA GLU A 46 -7.04 -2.42 1.28
C GLU A 46 -6.43 -2.21 -0.10
N VAL A 47 -5.58 -3.14 -0.52
CA VAL A 47 -4.90 -3.12 -1.81
C VAL A 47 -4.99 -4.47 -2.49
N ILE A 48 -5.09 -4.44 -3.82
CA ILE A 48 -4.91 -5.62 -4.65
C ILE A 48 -3.46 -5.63 -5.12
N THR A 49 -2.71 -6.66 -4.75
CA THR A 49 -1.30 -6.79 -5.14
C THR A 49 -1.14 -7.70 -6.36
N GLY A 50 -0.13 -7.38 -7.17
CA GLY A 50 0.32 -8.16 -8.31
C GLY A 50 1.61 -8.91 -8.00
N GLU A 51 2.53 -8.92 -8.97
CA GLU A 51 3.79 -9.66 -8.85
C GLU A 51 4.80 -8.96 -7.94
N LEU A 52 5.69 -9.76 -7.35
CA LEU A 52 6.90 -9.25 -6.73
C LEU A 52 7.91 -8.92 -7.84
N VAL A 53 8.28 -7.64 -7.92
CA VAL A 53 9.24 -7.11 -8.89
C VAL A 53 10.53 -6.69 -8.17
N ARG A 54 11.54 -6.27 -8.94
CA ARG A 54 12.84 -5.89 -8.36
C ARG A 54 12.74 -4.73 -7.36
N ALA A 55 11.83 -3.79 -7.58
CA ALA A 55 11.67 -2.62 -6.73
C ALA A 55 10.78 -2.87 -5.51
N GLY A 56 9.98 -3.94 -5.50
CA GLY A 56 9.01 -4.21 -4.44
C GLY A 56 7.81 -5.01 -4.91
N ILE A 57 6.64 -4.72 -4.37
CA ILE A 57 5.37 -5.35 -4.72
C ILE A 57 4.59 -4.40 -5.64
N GLN A 58 4.06 -4.93 -6.73
CA GLN A 58 3.14 -4.20 -7.59
C GLN A 58 1.76 -4.08 -6.92
N VAL A 59 1.18 -2.89 -6.91
CA VAL A 59 -0.20 -2.64 -6.47
C VAL A 59 -1.05 -2.37 -7.70
N LEU A 60 -2.03 -3.24 -7.93
CA LEU A 60 -2.94 -3.22 -9.08
C LEU A 60 -4.18 -2.37 -8.81
N ASP A 61 -4.61 -2.26 -7.54
CA ASP A 61 -5.73 -1.43 -7.13
C ASP A 61 -5.61 -1.03 -5.64
N GLY A 62 -6.30 0.04 -5.26
CA GLY A 62 -6.35 0.50 -3.87
C GLY A 62 -5.19 1.42 -3.47
N LEU A 63 -4.38 1.92 -4.42
CA LEU A 63 -3.37 2.94 -4.14
C LEU A 63 -3.19 3.86 -5.34
N LYS A 64 -3.02 5.16 -5.10
CA LYS A 64 -2.77 6.15 -6.14
C LYS A 64 -1.30 6.55 -6.19
N PRO A 65 -0.76 6.87 -7.38
CA PRO A 65 0.60 7.39 -7.48
C PRO A 65 0.74 8.70 -6.70
N GLY A 66 1.84 8.80 -5.95
CA GLY A 66 2.14 9.96 -5.10
C GLY A 66 1.58 9.87 -3.67
N GLU A 67 0.84 8.81 -3.32
CA GLU A 67 0.45 8.57 -1.93
C GLU A 67 1.65 8.10 -1.09
N TRP A 68 1.74 8.60 0.14
CA TRP A 68 2.76 8.19 1.08
C TRP A 68 2.33 6.91 1.80
N VAL A 69 3.21 5.91 1.87
CA VAL A 69 2.94 4.66 2.58
C VAL A 69 3.95 4.44 3.70
N ALA A 70 3.51 3.86 4.82
CA ALA A 70 4.40 3.48 5.90
C ALA A 70 5.14 2.17 5.56
N ILE A 71 6.47 2.17 5.77
CA ILE A 71 7.33 0.98 5.54
C ILE A 71 7.76 0.29 6.85
N ALA A 72 7.48 0.91 7.99
CA ALA A 72 7.97 0.46 9.29
C ALA A 72 6.82 0.46 10.30
N GLY A 73 6.83 -0.53 11.19
CA GLY A 73 5.81 -0.67 12.23
C GLY A 73 4.42 -1.02 11.68
N VAL A 74 4.30 -1.53 10.45
CA VAL A 74 3.01 -1.81 9.79
C VAL A 74 2.09 -2.74 10.58
N HIS A 75 2.64 -3.66 11.38
CA HIS A 75 1.87 -4.53 12.28
C HIS A 75 1.51 -3.90 13.65
N THR A 76 1.99 -2.68 13.92
CA THR A 76 1.79 -1.97 15.20
C THR A 76 0.98 -0.69 15.05
N LEU A 77 0.95 -0.11 13.86
CA LEU A 77 0.13 1.04 13.52
C LEU A 77 -1.35 0.70 13.69
N ARG A 78 -2.14 1.74 13.96
CA ARG A 78 -3.59 1.66 14.14
C ARG A 78 -4.25 2.75 13.31
N GLU A 79 -5.50 2.49 12.94
CA GLU A 79 -6.31 3.47 12.21
C GLU A 79 -6.35 4.82 12.92
N GLY A 80 -6.09 5.89 12.18
CA GLY A 80 -6.07 7.25 12.71
C GLY A 80 -4.85 7.59 13.58
N GLN A 81 -3.85 6.71 13.69
CA GLN A 81 -2.64 7.01 14.45
C GLN A 81 -1.82 8.11 13.78
N GLN A 82 -1.39 9.11 14.54
CA GLN A 82 -0.48 10.12 14.05
C GLN A 82 0.96 9.59 14.07
N VAL A 83 1.65 9.70 12.94
CA VAL A 83 3.05 9.34 12.77
C VAL A 83 3.88 10.57 12.41
N SER A 84 5.15 10.55 12.81
CA SER A 84 6.10 11.56 12.34
C SER A 84 6.75 11.06 11.07
N ILE A 85 6.48 11.75 9.96
CA ILE A 85 7.13 11.48 8.67
C ILE A 85 8.61 11.86 8.83
N LYS A 86 9.46 10.86 9.02
CA LYS A 86 10.89 11.01 8.79
C LYS A 86 11.11 10.60 7.34
N ALA A 87 11.55 11.55 6.51
CA ALA A 87 12.02 11.21 5.18
C ALA A 87 13.05 10.09 5.33
N ALA A 88 12.77 8.91 4.79
CA ALA A 88 13.78 7.88 4.64
C ALA A 88 14.84 8.49 3.72
N ALA A 89 15.98 8.87 4.30
CA ALA A 89 17.15 9.21 3.52
C ALA A 89 17.44 7.98 2.66
N GLY A 90 17.28 8.13 1.35
CA GLY A 90 17.81 7.16 0.39
C GLY A 90 19.30 7.02 0.66
N GLU A 91 19.72 5.77 0.81
CA GLU A 91 21.14 5.39 0.78
C GLU A 91 21.48 4.94 -0.64
#